data_AF-A0A9E2RNM8-F1
#
_entry.id   AF-A0A9E2RNM8-F1
#
_cell.length_a   1.000
_cell.length_b   1.000
_cell.length_c   1.000
_cell.angle_alpha   90.00
_cell.angle_beta   90.00
_cell.angle_gamma   90.00
#
_symmetry.space_group_name_H-M   'P 1'
#
loop_
_entity.id
_entity.type
_entity.pdbx_description
1 polymer ?
#
loop_
_entity_poly.entity_id
_entity_poly.type
_entity_poly.pdbx_seq_one_letter_code
_entity_poly.pdbx_strand_id
1 'polypeptide(L)'
;MTLPATQYTNRAGRHRLWTWGAAGLLLLLAGCTLTSAYRYADWIILWQVDHYFDLTSEQRHDLALRLTPLLAQHRHEAIPQYEAFLVQIRQRLERGLTSQDIDWAYATYDRLRADLFDRLVPDGSVFLTSVDPRQVQTLEEALQKENDKTARLMQAPAPERLKKRAHATIDWLEDWLGSLSKDQEAQIRAWSLALPDTQQVLVAYRQQRQQELLTLLHQPRTPERVARELRAMLIYQDQTAPQAYQDAV
;
A
#
# COMPACT_ATOMS: atom_id res chain seq x y z
N MET A 1 -51.28 -23.37 53.89
CA MET A 1 -50.58 -23.72 52.62
C MET A 1 -50.40 -22.44 51.82
N THR A 2 -49.22 -21.85 51.86
CA THR A 2 -48.84 -20.68 51.05
C THR A 2 -47.41 -20.92 50.56
N LEU A 3 -47.24 -20.97 49.23
CA LEU A 3 -45.97 -21.15 48.53
C LEU A 3 -45.17 -19.83 48.50
N PRO A 4 -43.83 -19.84 48.50
CA PRO A 4 -43.03 -18.62 48.40
C PRO A 4 -42.83 -18.19 46.93
N ALA A 5 -42.84 -16.88 46.72
CA ALA A 5 -42.58 -16.23 45.43
C ALA A 5 -41.10 -16.36 45.02
N THR A 6 -40.91 -16.78 43.78
CA THR A 6 -39.65 -16.98 43.06
C THR A 6 -38.83 -15.69 42.90
N GLN A 7 -37.52 -15.82 43.16
CA GLN A 7 -36.48 -14.87 42.78
C GLN A 7 -36.40 -14.75 41.25
N TYR A 8 -36.85 -13.62 40.71
CA TYR A 8 -36.61 -13.24 39.32
C TYR A 8 -36.19 -11.77 39.33
N THR A 9 -34.89 -11.50 39.20
CA THR A 9 -34.30 -10.24 38.68
C THR A 9 -32.80 -10.24 38.92
N ASN A 10 -32.01 -10.77 37.98
CA ASN A 10 -30.61 -10.33 37.81
C ASN A 10 -29.89 -10.82 36.53
N ARG A 11 -30.58 -11.52 35.60
CA ARG A 11 -29.96 -11.91 34.33
C ARG A 11 -29.85 -10.76 33.32
N ALA A 12 -30.82 -9.84 33.27
CA ALA A 12 -30.88 -8.79 32.25
C ALA A 12 -29.76 -7.74 32.37
N GLY A 13 -29.29 -7.42 33.58
CA GLY A 13 -28.22 -6.43 33.82
C GLY A 13 -26.83 -6.93 33.40
N ARG A 14 -26.54 -8.22 33.60
CA ARG A 14 -25.25 -8.85 33.21
C ARG A 14 -25.05 -8.90 31.71
N HIS A 15 -26.11 -9.17 30.93
CA HIS A 15 -26.02 -9.18 29.47
C HIS A 15 -25.76 -7.80 28.89
N ARG A 16 -26.39 -6.75 29.44
CA ARG A 16 -26.12 -5.37 29.03
C ARG A 16 -24.66 -4.99 29.29
N LEU A 17 -24.13 -5.23 30.50
CA LEU A 17 -22.73 -4.92 30.83
C LEU A 17 -21.72 -5.67 29.95
N TRP A 18 -22.02 -6.92 29.56
CA TRP A 18 -21.19 -7.68 28.62
C TRP A 18 -21.28 -7.14 27.18
N THR A 19 -22.46 -6.71 26.71
CA THR A 19 -22.59 -6.10 25.38
C THR A 19 -21.89 -4.73 25.30
N TRP A 20 -21.96 -3.91 26.35
CA TRP A 20 -21.24 -2.64 26.41
C TRP A 20 -19.73 -2.84 26.57
N GLY A 21 -19.31 -3.85 27.35
CA GLY A 21 -17.90 -4.24 27.48
C GLY A 21 -17.31 -4.81 26.18
N ALA A 22 -18.07 -5.64 25.46
CA ALA A 22 -17.68 -6.17 24.15
C ALA A 22 -17.65 -5.08 23.07
N ALA A 23 -18.62 -4.15 23.07
CA ALA A 23 -18.61 -2.99 22.18
C ALA A 23 -17.43 -2.06 22.47
N GLY A 24 -17.10 -1.81 23.75
CA GLY A 24 -15.91 -1.04 24.15
C GLY A 24 -14.60 -1.72 23.73
N LEU A 25 -14.50 -3.04 23.87
CA LEU A 25 -13.32 -3.82 23.43
C LEU A 25 -13.18 -3.82 21.90
N LEU A 26 -14.28 -3.96 21.16
CA LEU A 26 -14.29 -3.88 19.69
C LEU A 26 -13.90 -2.47 19.19
N LEU A 27 -14.34 -1.42 19.88
CA LEU A 27 -13.95 -0.03 19.57
C LEU A 27 -12.46 0.23 19.88
N LEU A 28 -11.90 -0.38 20.93
CA LEU A 28 -10.47 -0.30 21.24
C LEU A 28 -9.61 -1.09 20.23
N LEU A 29 -10.13 -2.17 19.65
CA LEU A 29 -9.45 -2.96 18.62
C LEU A 29 -9.51 -2.32 17.23
N ALA A 30 -10.56 -1.53 16.94
CA ALA A 30 -10.74 -0.87 15.64
C ALA A 30 -9.67 0.22 15.37
N GLY A 31 -9.07 0.82 16.40
CA GLY A 31 -7.99 1.81 16.27
C GLY A 31 -6.57 1.23 16.12
N CYS A 32 -6.41 -0.11 16.11
CA CYS A 32 -5.11 -0.76 16.22
C CYS A 32 -4.55 -1.33 14.92
N THR A 33 -5.25 -1.20 13.79
CA THR A 33 -4.84 -1.85 12.52
C THR A 33 -3.56 -1.23 11.96
N LEU A 34 -3.47 0.10 11.88
CA LEU A 34 -2.28 0.80 11.38
C LEU A 34 -1.09 0.66 12.32
N THR A 35 -1.32 0.75 13.64
CA THR A 35 -0.30 0.53 14.67
C THR A 35 0.23 -0.90 14.66
N SER A 36 -0.64 -1.88 14.38
CA SER A 36 -0.26 -3.29 14.23
C SER A 36 0.49 -3.52 12.92
N ALA A 37 0.10 -2.88 11.82
CA ALA A 37 0.83 -2.97 10.55
C ALA A 37 2.27 -2.46 10.72
N TYR A 38 2.47 -1.33 11.40
CA TYR A 38 3.81 -0.83 11.71
C TYR A 38 4.57 -1.71 12.70
N ARG A 39 3.89 -2.37 13.64
CA ARG A 39 4.51 -3.30 14.60
C ARG A 39 5.10 -4.53 13.92
N TYR A 40 4.50 -5.00 12.82
CA TYR A 40 4.94 -6.18 12.07
C TYR A 40 5.51 -5.82 10.69
N ALA A 41 5.84 -4.55 10.44
CA ALA A 41 6.28 -4.09 9.13
C ALA A 41 7.59 -4.75 8.70
N ASP A 42 8.52 -4.95 9.62
CA ASP A 42 9.77 -5.69 9.41
C ASP A 42 9.50 -7.12 8.92
N TRP A 43 8.60 -7.84 9.60
CA TRP A 43 8.22 -9.20 9.24
C TRP A 43 7.52 -9.26 7.88
N ILE A 44 6.60 -8.34 7.59
CA ILE A 44 5.90 -8.25 6.30
C ILE A 44 6.90 -7.98 5.16
N ILE A 45 7.81 -7.02 5.35
CA ILE A 45 8.82 -6.67 4.35
C ILE A 45 9.74 -7.88 4.12
N LEU A 46 10.25 -8.52 5.17
CA LEU A 46 11.10 -9.70 5.04
C LEU A 46 10.39 -10.84 4.31
N TRP A 47 9.12 -11.11 4.65
CA TRP A 47 8.31 -12.12 3.96
C TRP A 47 8.12 -11.80 2.48
N GLN A 48 7.91 -10.52 2.13
CA GLN A 48 7.74 -10.09 0.75
C GLN A 48 9.06 -10.19 -0.04
N VAL A 49 10.19 -9.80 0.55
CA VAL A 49 11.51 -9.90 -0.09
C VAL A 49 11.87 -11.39 -0.28
N ASP A 50 11.58 -12.23 0.71
CA ASP A 50 11.76 -13.69 0.63
C ASP A 50 10.96 -14.31 -0.52
N HIS A 51 9.71 -13.89 -0.71
CA HIS A 51 8.90 -14.35 -1.83
C HIS A 51 9.55 -14.10 -3.21
N TYR A 52 10.25 -12.98 -3.37
CA TYR A 52 10.88 -12.60 -4.63
C TYR A 52 12.30 -13.14 -4.80
N PHE A 53 13.06 -13.31 -3.72
CA PHE A 53 14.49 -13.62 -3.81
C PHE A 53 14.90 -14.96 -3.21
N ASP A 54 14.02 -15.70 -2.53
CA ASP A 54 14.36 -16.93 -1.79
C ASP A 54 15.57 -16.68 -0.88
N LEU A 55 15.37 -15.91 0.20
CA LEU A 55 16.46 -15.35 0.99
C LEU A 55 17.26 -16.45 1.69
N THR A 56 18.58 -16.31 1.69
CA THR A 56 19.42 -17.13 2.57
C THR A 56 19.19 -16.73 4.03
N SER A 57 19.54 -17.63 4.97
CA SER A 57 19.46 -17.31 6.40
C SER A 57 20.31 -16.08 6.78
N GLU A 58 21.45 -15.89 6.11
CA GLU A 58 22.33 -14.74 6.31
C GLU A 58 21.70 -13.45 5.80
N GLN A 59 21.18 -13.43 4.57
CA GLN A 59 20.50 -12.25 4.01
C GLN A 59 19.27 -11.87 4.84
N ARG A 60 18.50 -12.85 5.29
CA ARG A 60 17.33 -12.63 6.16
C ARG A 60 17.72 -11.98 7.48
N HIS A 61 18.84 -12.42 8.08
CA HIS A 61 19.35 -11.85 9.31
C HIS A 61 19.87 -10.41 9.12
N ASP A 62 20.68 -10.18 8.08
CA ASP A 62 21.21 -8.84 7.75
C ASP A 62 20.09 -7.83 7.45
N LEU A 63 19.10 -8.21 6.64
CA LEU A 63 17.94 -7.37 6.34
C LEU A 63 17.13 -7.05 7.62
N ALA A 64 16.92 -8.01 8.51
CA ALA A 64 16.18 -7.78 9.76
C ALA A 64 16.89 -6.76 10.66
N LEU A 65 18.23 -6.85 10.75
CA LEU A 65 19.05 -5.91 11.52
C LEU A 65 19.02 -4.49 10.95
N ARG A 66 18.94 -4.35 9.62
CA ARG A 66 18.84 -3.04 8.94
C ARG A 66 17.45 -2.43 9.01
N LEU A 67 16.41 -3.24 8.82
CA LEU A 67 15.01 -2.79 8.80
C LEU A 67 14.57 -2.25 10.16
N THR A 68 15.03 -2.83 11.27
CA THR A 68 14.60 -2.44 12.62
C THR A 68 14.86 -0.95 12.91
N PRO A 69 16.11 -0.43 12.83
CA PRO A 69 16.38 0.99 13.05
C PRO A 69 15.77 1.88 11.96
N LEU A 70 15.76 1.43 10.70
CA LEU A 70 15.17 2.21 9.59
C LEU A 70 13.68 2.47 9.83
N LEU A 71 12.91 1.44 10.19
CA LEU A 71 11.49 1.56 10.46
C LEU A 71 11.21 2.36 11.74
N ALA A 72 12.06 2.24 12.76
CA ALA A 72 11.96 3.05 13.97
C ALA A 72 12.15 4.54 13.67
N GLN A 73 13.17 4.88 12.87
CA GLN A 73 13.42 6.25 12.44
C GLN A 73 12.30 6.77 11.53
N HIS A 74 11.87 5.98 10.54
CA HIS A 74 10.76 6.33 9.65
C HIS A 74 9.48 6.60 10.45
N ARG A 75 9.17 5.76 11.44
CA ARG A 75 8.01 5.96 12.31
C ARG A 75 8.11 7.27 13.09
N HIS A 76 9.29 7.60 13.61
CA HIS A 76 9.48 8.80 14.42
C HIS A 76 9.41 10.09 13.59
N GLU A 77 10.00 10.09 12.40
CA GLU A 77 10.18 11.30 11.59
C GLU A 77 9.09 11.50 10.53
N ALA A 78 8.61 10.43 9.89
CA ALA A 78 7.70 10.53 8.74
C ALA A 78 6.22 10.48 9.14
N ILE A 79 5.84 9.70 10.15
CA ILE A 79 4.42 9.57 10.56
C ILE A 79 3.79 10.92 10.95
N PRO A 80 4.46 11.80 11.73
CA PRO A 80 3.89 13.11 12.03
C PRO A 80 3.67 13.97 10.77
N GLN A 81 4.50 13.80 9.73
CA GLN A 81 4.33 14.50 8.46
C GLN A 81 3.13 13.97 7.68
N TYR A 82 2.90 12.65 7.70
CA TYR A 82 1.75 12.04 7.06
C TYR A 82 0.45 12.46 7.75
N GLU A 83 0.45 12.51 9.09
CA GLU A 83 -0.68 13.03 9.87
C GLU A 83 -0.99 14.49 9.51
N ALA A 84 0.03 15.36 9.52
CA ALA A 84 -0.12 16.76 9.15
C ALA A 84 -0.65 16.93 7.72
N PHE A 85 -0.20 16.08 6.78
CA PHE A 85 -0.70 16.08 5.41
C PHE A 85 -2.17 15.69 5.33
N LEU A 86 -2.59 14.62 6.01
CA LEU A 86 -3.99 14.17 6.05
C LEU A 86 -4.91 15.21 6.70
N VAL A 87 -4.46 15.88 7.77
CA VAL A 87 -5.22 16.98 8.40
C VAL A 87 -5.43 18.14 7.41
N GLN A 88 -4.41 18.50 6.64
CA GLN A 88 -4.53 19.54 5.62
C GLN A 88 -5.44 19.12 4.46
N ILE A 89 -5.40 17.86 4.03
CA ILE A 89 -6.36 17.32 3.04
C ILE A 89 -7.79 17.51 3.55
N ARG A 90 -8.07 17.12 4.80
CA ARG A 90 -9.42 17.26 5.40
C ARG A 90 -9.88 18.72 5.40
N GLN A 91 -9.03 19.64 5.84
CA GLN A 91 -9.36 21.09 5.87
C GLN A 91 -9.67 21.64 4.47
N ARG A 92 -8.93 21.19 3.45
CA ARG A 92 -9.16 21.60 2.05
C ARG A 92 -10.45 21.01 1.50
N LEU A 93 -10.77 19.76 1.84
CA LEU A 93 -12.03 19.11 1.47
C LEU A 93 -13.23 19.86 2.07
N GLU A 94 -13.17 20.26 3.34
CA GLU A 94 -14.27 20.94 4.06
C GLU A 94 -14.66 22.28 3.42
N ARG A 95 -13.71 23.01 2.84
CA ARG A 95 -13.97 24.27 2.13
C ARG A 95 -14.26 24.12 0.63
N GLY A 96 -14.20 22.90 0.11
CA GLY A 96 -14.23 22.60 -1.33
C GLY A 96 -12.83 22.67 -1.97
N LEU A 97 -12.51 21.64 -2.77
CA LEU A 97 -11.23 21.52 -3.45
C LEU A 97 -11.11 22.49 -4.63
N THR A 98 -9.95 23.12 -4.75
CA THR A 98 -9.51 23.86 -5.93
C THR A 98 -8.49 23.05 -6.72
N SER A 99 -8.21 23.44 -7.97
CA SER A 99 -7.12 22.82 -8.74
C SER A 99 -5.77 22.95 -8.01
N GLN A 100 -5.50 24.10 -7.38
CA GLN A 100 -4.28 24.31 -6.60
C GLN A 100 -4.17 23.35 -5.40
N ASP A 101 -5.29 22.92 -4.83
CA ASP A 101 -5.29 21.92 -3.75
C ASP A 101 -4.87 20.54 -4.26
N ILE A 102 -5.24 20.21 -5.50
CA ILE A 102 -4.83 18.98 -6.17
C ILE A 102 -3.33 19.02 -6.46
N ASP A 103 -2.82 20.11 -7.03
CA ASP A 103 -1.39 20.29 -7.31
C ASP A 103 -0.55 20.19 -6.03
N TRP A 104 -1.00 20.84 -4.95
CA TRP A 104 -0.35 20.76 -3.64
C TRP A 104 -0.36 19.32 -3.08
N ALA A 105 -1.44 18.58 -3.26
CA ALA A 105 -1.56 17.22 -2.78
C ALA A 105 -0.59 16.28 -3.52
N TYR A 106 -0.50 16.37 -4.85
CA TYR A 106 0.46 15.61 -5.64
C TYR A 106 1.90 15.95 -5.28
N ALA A 107 2.25 17.25 -5.25
CA ALA A 107 3.60 17.67 -4.88
C ALA A 107 4.00 17.23 -3.46
N THR A 108 3.04 17.20 -2.53
CA THR A 108 3.28 16.71 -1.17
C THR A 108 3.45 15.20 -1.13
N TYR A 109 2.61 14.46 -1.84
CA TYR A 109 2.72 13.02 -1.99
C TYR A 109 4.09 12.62 -2.55
N ASP A 110 4.54 13.28 -3.62
CA ASP A 110 5.82 12.97 -4.26
C ASP A 110 7.02 13.22 -3.35
N ARG A 111 6.99 14.31 -2.58
CA ARG A 111 8.03 14.58 -1.60
C ARG A 111 8.09 13.52 -0.50
N LEU A 112 6.93 13.11 0.04
CA LEU A 112 6.87 12.07 1.09
C LEU A 112 7.31 10.70 0.54
N ARG A 113 6.92 10.38 -0.70
CA ARG A 113 7.33 9.18 -1.42
C ARG A 113 8.84 9.17 -1.68
N ALA A 114 9.41 10.30 -2.11
CA ALA A 114 10.84 10.45 -2.33
C ALA A 114 11.65 10.27 -1.04
N ASP A 115 11.22 10.88 0.07
CA ASP A 115 11.85 10.70 1.39
C ASP A 115 11.84 9.23 1.83
N LEU A 116 10.70 8.54 1.67
CA LEU A 116 10.60 7.11 1.98
C LEU A 116 11.63 6.29 1.19
N PHE A 117 11.70 6.48 -0.12
CA PHE A 117 12.63 5.69 -0.95
C PHE A 117 14.09 6.08 -0.73
N ASP A 118 14.41 7.35 -0.49
CA ASP A 118 15.79 7.76 -0.22
C ASP A 118 16.35 7.14 1.07
N ARG A 119 15.49 6.90 2.08
CA ARG A 119 15.84 6.14 3.29
C ARG A 119 16.09 4.65 3.02
N LEU A 120 15.35 4.06 2.08
CA LEU A 120 15.43 2.62 1.76
C LEU A 120 16.59 2.27 0.81
N VAL A 121 16.96 3.20 -0.08
CA VAL A 121 17.96 2.98 -1.13
C VAL A 121 19.32 2.49 -0.59
N PRO A 122 19.89 3.05 0.49
CA PRO A 122 21.19 2.61 1.00
C PRO A 122 21.21 1.11 1.34
N ASP A 123 20.30 0.66 2.21
CA ASP A 123 20.24 -0.75 2.60
C ASP A 123 19.77 -1.66 1.45
N GLY A 124 18.81 -1.20 0.64
CA GLY A 124 18.38 -1.92 -0.55
C GLY A 124 19.51 -2.14 -1.56
N SER A 125 20.42 -1.17 -1.71
CA SER A 125 21.55 -1.29 -2.63
C SER A 125 22.59 -2.32 -2.18
N VAL A 126 22.84 -2.42 -0.88
CA VAL A 126 23.70 -3.45 -0.29
C VAL A 126 23.09 -4.82 -0.51
N PHE A 127 21.80 -4.96 -0.18
CA PHE A 127 21.07 -6.22 -0.38
C PHE A 127 21.09 -6.67 -1.85
N LEU A 128 20.70 -5.80 -2.79
CA LEU A 128 20.66 -6.15 -4.21
C LEU A 128 22.05 -6.43 -4.81
N THR A 129 23.13 -5.98 -4.17
CA THR A 129 24.50 -6.37 -4.55
C THR A 129 24.83 -7.79 -4.11
N SER A 130 24.23 -8.27 -3.01
CA SER A 130 24.39 -9.65 -2.51
C SER A 130 23.57 -10.71 -3.27
N VAL A 131 22.60 -10.29 -4.09
CA VAL A 131 21.69 -11.20 -4.81
C VAL A 131 22.45 -12.03 -5.85
N ASP A 132 22.36 -13.35 -5.74
CA ASP A 132 23.03 -14.27 -6.66
C ASP A 132 22.18 -14.57 -7.93
N PRO A 133 22.76 -15.20 -8.98
CA PRO A 133 22.02 -15.49 -10.22
C PRO A 133 20.79 -16.39 -10.06
N ARG A 134 20.79 -17.34 -9.11
CA ARG A 134 19.62 -18.18 -8.82
C ARG A 134 18.49 -17.32 -8.23
N GLN A 135 18.82 -16.39 -7.35
CA GLN A 135 17.84 -15.46 -6.79
C GLN A 135 17.27 -14.48 -7.84
N VAL A 136 18.08 -14.07 -8.82
CA VAL A 136 17.58 -13.28 -9.97
C VAL A 136 16.57 -14.10 -10.78
N GLN A 137 16.81 -15.39 -10.99
CA GLN A 137 15.84 -16.28 -11.64
C GLN A 137 14.54 -16.41 -10.84
N THR A 138 14.62 -16.58 -9.52
CA THR A 138 13.43 -16.60 -8.63
C THR A 138 12.60 -15.33 -8.79
N LEU A 139 13.25 -14.16 -8.82
CA LEU A 139 12.58 -12.88 -9.03
C LEU A 139 11.89 -12.85 -10.40
N GLU A 140 12.59 -13.23 -11.47
CA GLU A 140 12.04 -13.25 -12.83
C GLU A 140 10.80 -14.15 -12.93
N GLU A 141 10.84 -15.36 -12.36
CA GLU A 141 9.71 -16.28 -12.33
C GLU A 141 8.50 -15.71 -11.57
N ALA A 142 8.74 -15.08 -10.41
CA ALA A 142 7.70 -14.43 -9.63
C ALA A 142 7.05 -13.26 -10.41
N LEU A 143 7.87 -12.40 -11.02
CA LEU A 143 7.40 -11.28 -11.84
C LEU A 143 6.62 -11.76 -13.07
N GLN A 144 7.10 -12.80 -13.76
CA GLN A 144 6.43 -13.37 -14.92
C GLN A 144 5.05 -13.93 -14.55
N LYS A 145 4.96 -14.66 -13.43
CA LYS A 145 3.68 -15.20 -12.93
C LYS A 145 2.66 -14.10 -12.64
N GLU A 146 3.10 -12.99 -12.05
CA GLU A 146 2.24 -11.83 -11.81
C GLU A 146 1.83 -11.12 -13.10
N ASN A 147 2.74 -11.01 -14.06
CA ASN A 147 2.49 -10.45 -15.38
C ASN A 147 1.46 -11.28 -16.16
N ASP A 148 1.56 -12.61 -16.12
CA ASP A 148 0.60 -13.51 -16.75
C ASP A 148 -0.79 -13.38 -16.12
N LYS A 149 -0.87 -13.29 -14.80
CA LYS A 149 -2.13 -13.03 -14.09
C LYS A 149 -2.74 -11.70 -14.52
N THR A 150 -1.92 -10.66 -14.60
CA THR A 150 -2.34 -9.32 -15.04
C THR A 150 -2.79 -9.32 -16.50
N ALA A 151 -2.06 -10.00 -17.39
CA ALA A 151 -2.39 -10.13 -18.81
C ALA A 151 -3.76 -10.80 -19.00
N ARG A 152 -4.06 -11.86 -18.24
CA ARG A 152 -5.40 -12.49 -18.26
C ARG A 152 -6.51 -11.53 -17.83
N LEU A 153 -6.27 -10.69 -16.82
CA LEU A 153 -7.23 -9.67 -16.40
C LEU A 153 -7.43 -8.58 -17.46
N MET A 154 -6.38 -8.26 -18.23
CA MET A 154 -6.43 -7.26 -19.31
C MET A 154 -7.14 -7.74 -20.57
N GLN A 155 -7.37 -9.06 -20.73
CA GLN A 155 -8.14 -9.62 -21.84
C GLN A 155 -9.64 -9.28 -21.77
N ALA A 156 -10.17 -8.99 -20.58
CA ALA A 156 -11.57 -8.59 -20.43
C ALA A 156 -11.84 -7.27 -21.19
N PRO A 157 -12.99 -7.09 -21.86
CA PRO A 157 -13.34 -5.84 -22.54
C PRO A 157 -13.29 -4.63 -21.61
N ALA A 158 -12.92 -3.45 -22.15
CA ALA A 158 -12.80 -2.23 -21.37
C ALA A 158 -14.05 -1.91 -20.52
N PRO A 159 -15.30 -2.02 -21.03
CA PRO A 159 -16.49 -1.76 -20.20
C PRO A 159 -16.58 -2.66 -18.96
N GLU A 160 -16.13 -3.91 -19.03
CA GLU A 160 -16.12 -4.83 -17.89
C GLU A 160 -15.04 -4.44 -16.88
N ARG A 161 -13.85 -4.11 -17.36
CA ARG A 161 -12.75 -3.64 -16.50
C ARG A 161 -13.12 -2.37 -15.74
N LEU A 162 -13.75 -1.40 -16.41
CA LEU A 162 -14.21 -0.16 -15.80
C LEU A 162 -15.30 -0.38 -14.74
N LYS A 163 -16.26 -1.28 -15.01
CA LYS A 163 -17.26 -1.68 -14.01
C LYS A 163 -16.62 -2.34 -12.78
N LYS A 164 -15.64 -3.21 -12.99
CA LYS A 164 -14.90 -3.86 -11.91
C LYS A 164 -14.09 -2.84 -11.09
N ARG A 165 -13.45 -1.86 -11.74
CA ARG A 165 -12.78 -0.73 -11.07
C ARG A 165 -13.78 0.03 -10.20
N ALA A 166 -14.93 0.41 -10.74
CA ALA A 166 -15.95 1.15 -10.01
C ALA A 166 -16.46 0.40 -8.78
N HIS A 167 -16.70 -0.91 -8.90
CA HIS A 167 -17.07 -1.73 -7.76
C HIS A 167 -15.97 -1.81 -6.70
N ALA A 168 -14.73 -2.09 -7.11
CA ALA A 168 -13.60 -2.15 -6.17
C ALA A 168 -13.34 -0.81 -5.46
N THR A 169 -13.56 0.33 -6.13
CA THR A 169 -13.49 1.65 -5.49
C THR A 169 -14.54 1.81 -4.39
N ILE A 170 -15.77 1.35 -4.63
CA ILE A 170 -16.86 1.42 -3.64
C ILE A 170 -16.55 0.52 -2.45
N ASP A 171 -16.18 -0.74 -2.70
CA ASP A 171 -15.85 -1.70 -1.65
C ASP A 171 -14.71 -1.17 -0.77
N TRP A 172 -13.66 -0.63 -1.41
CA TRP A 172 -12.54 -0.02 -0.69
C TRP A 172 -12.96 1.19 0.15
N LEU A 173 -13.84 2.05 -0.36
CA LEU A 173 -14.35 3.18 0.42
C LEU A 173 -15.22 2.72 1.59
N GLU A 174 -16.02 1.67 1.43
CA GLU A 174 -16.84 1.11 2.51
C GLU A 174 -15.99 0.47 3.61
N ASP A 175 -14.92 -0.23 3.24
CA ASP A 175 -13.97 -0.81 4.20
C ASP A 175 -13.30 0.26 5.09
N TRP A 176 -13.08 1.47 4.54
CA TRP A 176 -12.37 2.56 5.23
C TRP A 176 -13.29 3.57 5.92
N LEU A 177 -14.41 3.91 5.29
CA LEU A 177 -15.32 4.98 5.72
C LEU A 177 -16.60 4.45 6.36
N GLY A 178 -16.86 3.14 6.25
CA GLY A 178 -18.13 2.52 6.60
C GLY A 178 -19.16 2.61 5.46
N SER A 179 -20.37 2.15 5.74
CA SER A 179 -21.43 2.01 4.73
C SER A 179 -21.74 3.33 4.02
N LEU A 180 -21.85 3.27 2.70
CA LEU A 180 -22.25 4.39 1.86
C LEU A 180 -23.76 4.40 1.63
N SER A 181 -24.35 5.59 1.47
CA SER A 181 -25.74 5.71 1.02
C SER A 181 -25.86 5.30 -0.45
N LYS A 182 -27.07 4.93 -0.89
CA LYS A 182 -27.32 4.59 -2.30
C LYS A 182 -26.97 5.74 -3.25
N ASP A 183 -27.19 6.98 -2.82
CA ASP A 183 -26.88 8.17 -3.62
C ASP A 183 -25.36 8.37 -3.71
N GLN A 184 -24.62 8.17 -2.60
CA GLN A 184 -23.16 8.22 -2.60
C GLN A 184 -22.56 7.14 -3.49
N GLU A 185 -23.06 5.90 -3.37
CA GLU A 185 -22.62 4.79 -4.21
C GLU A 185 -22.85 5.10 -5.70
N ALA A 186 -24.04 5.56 -6.07
CA ALA A 186 -24.37 5.91 -7.45
C ALA A 186 -23.46 7.02 -7.99
N GLN A 187 -23.17 8.04 -7.18
CA GLN A 187 -22.29 9.15 -7.54
C GLN A 187 -20.84 8.70 -7.72
N ILE A 188 -20.29 7.93 -6.77
CA ILE A 188 -18.93 7.38 -6.84
C ILE A 188 -18.80 6.45 -8.06
N ARG A 189 -19.81 5.62 -8.32
CA ARG A 189 -19.84 4.75 -9.50
C ARG A 189 -19.78 5.54 -10.79
N ALA A 190 -20.57 6.62 -10.91
CA ALA A 190 -20.56 7.48 -12.09
C ALA A 190 -19.19 8.14 -12.30
N TRP A 191 -18.59 8.67 -11.23
CA TRP A 191 -17.23 9.24 -11.29
C TRP A 191 -16.17 8.21 -11.68
N SER A 192 -16.21 7.03 -11.07
CA SER A 192 -15.25 5.97 -11.38
C SER A 192 -15.39 5.45 -12.80
N LEU A 193 -16.59 5.44 -13.39
CA LEU A 193 -16.78 5.09 -14.80
C LEU A 193 -16.32 6.19 -15.77
N ALA A 194 -16.38 7.46 -15.35
CA ALA A 194 -15.95 8.60 -16.16
C ALA A 194 -14.43 8.77 -16.25
N LEU A 195 -13.67 8.19 -15.32
CA LEU A 195 -12.21 8.21 -15.37
C LEU A 195 -11.68 7.47 -16.61
N PRO A 196 -10.62 7.97 -17.27
CA PRO A 196 -9.99 7.28 -18.39
C PRO A 196 -9.56 5.84 -18.04
N ASP A 197 -9.52 4.97 -19.05
CA ASP A 197 -8.95 3.63 -18.87
C ASP A 197 -7.41 3.68 -18.99
N THR A 198 -6.75 3.88 -17.86
CA THR A 198 -5.28 3.95 -17.76
C THR A 198 -4.64 2.59 -17.50
N GLN A 199 -5.42 1.52 -17.33
CA GLN A 199 -4.90 0.24 -16.82
C GLN A 199 -3.83 -0.36 -17.72
N GLN A 200 -4.02 -0.30 -19.04
CA GLN A 200 -3.05 -0.83 -20.00
C GLN A 200 -1.71 -0.08 -19.95
N VAL A 201 -1.77 1.24 -19.82
CA VAL A 201 -0.59 2.10 -19.71
C VAL A 201 0.17 1.81 -18.41
N LEU A 202 -0.54 1.69 -17.28
CA LEU A 202 0.07 1.35 -15.99
C LEU A 202 0.71 -0.04 -16.00
N VAL A 203 0.08 -1.03 -16.65
CA VAL A 203 0.65 -2.38 -16.80
C VAL A 203 1.92 -2.36 -17.64
N ALA A 204 1.91 -1.65 -18.77
CA ALA A 204 3.09 -1.52 -19.63
C ALA A 204 4.24 -0.83 -18.88
N TYR A 205 3.95 0.25 -18.16
CA TYR A 205 4.96 0.94 -17.35
C TYR A 205 5.53 0.02 -16.27
N ARG A 206 4.68 -0.72 -15.54
CA ARG A 206 5.13 -1.70 -14.54
C ARG A 206 6.08 -2.75 -15.13
N GLN A 207 5.76 -3.28 -16.31
CA GLN A 207 6.60 -4.28 -17.01
C GLN A 207 7.94 -3.71 -17.43
N GLN A 208 7.98 -2.47 -17.92
CA GLN A 208 9.24 -1.78 -18.20
C GLN A 208 10.10 -1.69 -16.92
N ARG A 209 9.51 -1.28 -15.80
CA ARG A 209 10.24 -1.15 -14.52
C ARG A 209 10.80 -2.46 -14.01
N GLN A 210 10.08 -3.55 -14.20
CA GLN A 210 10.56 -4.89 -13.90
C GLN A 210 11.76 -5.25 -14.78
N GLN A 211 11.69 -4.97 -16.09
CA GLN A 211 12.78 -5.25 -17.01
C GLN A 211 14.04 -4.43 -16.72
N GLU A 212 13.87 -3.17 -16.32
CA GLU A 212 14.98 -2.30 -15.90
C GLU A 212 15.69 -2.87 -14.65
N LEU A 213 14.91 -3.32 -13.66
CA LEU A 213 15.46 -3.97 -12.46
C LEU A 213 16.19 -5.28 -12.82
N LEU A 214 15.59 -6.15 -13.64
CA LEU A 214 16.23 -7.39 -14.07
C LEU A 214 17.54 -7.11 -14.83
N THR A 215 17.53 -6.11 -15.72
CA THR A 215 18.72 -5.68 -16.45
C THR A 215 19.84 -5.23 -15.52
N LEU A 216 19.50 -4.47 -14.46
CA LEU A 216 20.46 -4.09 -13.42
C LEU A 216 21.03 -5.32 -12.70
N LEU A 217 20.18 -6.30 -12.37
CA LEU A 217 20.58 -7.49 -11.61
C LEU A 217 21.44 -8.48 -12.41
N HIS A 218 21.29 -8.52 -13.73
CA HIS A 218 22.13 -9.34 -14.61
C HIS A 218 23.51 -8.76 -14.90
N GLN A 219 23.76 -7.51 -14.52
CA GLN A 219 25.05 -6.85 -14.78
C GLN A 219 25.92 -6.83 -13.52
N PRO A 220 27.23 -6.55 -13.66
CA PRO A 220 28.09 -6.29 -12.51
C PRO A 220 27.55 -5.14 -11.66
N ARG A 221 27.41 -5.39 -10.36
CA ARG A 221 26.79 -4.49 -9.38
C ARG A 221 27.82 -4.00 -8.38
N THR A 222 27.77 -2.71 -8.07
CA THR A 222 28.35 -2.13 -6.85
C THR A 222 27.22 -1.42 -6.09
N PRO A 223 27.32 -1.25 -4.77
CA PRO A 223 26.30 -0.54 -3.99
C PRO A 223 26.02 0.86 -4.55
N GLU A 224 27.04 1.60 -5.01
CA GLU A 224 26.90 2.95 -5.54
C GLU A 224 26.14 2.95 -6.87
N ARG A 225 26.45 1.99 -7.75
CA ARG A 225 25.74 1.82 -9.01
C ARG A 225 24.28 1.48 -8.75
N VAL A 226 24.02 0.46 -7.93
CA VAL A 226 22.66 0.02 -7.61
C VAL A 226 21.88 1.15 -6.95
N ALA A 227 22.46 1.87 -6.00
CA ALA A 227 21.80 3.00 -5.35
C ALA A 227 21.41 4.11 -6.34
N ARG A 228 22.28 4.45 -7.29
CA ARG A 228 21.97 5.44 -8.33
C ARG A 228 20.80 4.98 -9.20
N GLU A 229 20.86 3.74 -9.70
CA GLU A 229 19.79 3.18 -10.53
C GLU A 229 18.47 3.07 -9.75
N LEU A 230 18.51 2.64 -8.48
CA LEU A 230 17.33 2.62 -7.61
C LEU A 230 16.74 4.01 -7.36
N ARG A 231 17.55 5.07 -7.27
CA ARG A 231 17.01 6.45 -7.16
C ARG A 231 16.35 6.90 -8.46
N ALA A 232 17.01 6.69 -9.59
CA ALA A 232 16.43 6.97 -10.91
C ALA A 232 15.09 6.22 -11.07
N MET A 233 15.06 4.97 -10.63
CA MET A 233 13.88 4.17 -10.64
C MET A 233 12.82 4.67 -9.65
N LEU A 234 13.10 4.66 -8.35
CA LEU A 234 12.07 4.80 -7.33
C LEU A 234 11.72 6.24 -7.02
N ILE A 235 12.65 7.19 -7.17
CA ILE A 235 12.44 8.60 -6.80
C ILE A 235 12.05 9.41 -8.04
N TYR A 236 12.83 9.31 -9.11
CA TYR A 236 12.66 10.08 -10.35
C TYR A 236 11.86 9.32 -11.43
N GLN A 237 10.76 8.68 -11.01
CA GLN A 237 9.90 7.84 -11.86
C GLN A 237 9.49 8.54 -13.15
N ASP A 238 9.09 9.81 -13.07
CA ASP A 238 8.57 10.55 -14.22
C ASP A 238 9.63 10.84 -15.29
N GLN A 239 10.91 10.96 -14.90
CA GLN A 239 12.00 11.22 -15.85
C GLN A 239 12.28 10.02 -16.77
N THR A 240 11.90 8.82 -16.34
CA THR A 240 12.13 7.56 -17.06
C THR A 240 10.83 6.91 -17.52
N ALA A 241 9.69 7.50 -17.18
CA ALA A 241 8.38 7.02 -17.61
C ALA A 241 8.17 7.27 -19.11
N PRO A 242 7.54 6.34 -19.85
CA PRO A 242 7.14 6.56 -21.23
C PRO A 242 6.20 7.75 -21.37
N GLN A 243 6.24 8.42 -22.52
CA GLN A 243 5.30 9.50 -22.85
C GLN A 243 3.84 9.07 -22.67
N ALA A 244 3.50 7.83 -23.08
CA ALA A 244 2.16 7.30 -22.91
C ALA A 244 1.71 7.22 -21.43
N TYR A 245 2.64 7.03 -20.48
CA TYR A 245 2.35 7.11 -19.05
C TYR A 245 2.17 8.56 -18.60
N GLN A 246 3.07 9.46 -19.01
CA GLN A 246 3.00 10.88 -18.68
C GLN A 246 1.72 11.56 -19.21
N ASP A 247 1.23 11.13 -20.38
CA ASP A 247 0.00 11.66 -20.98
C ASP A 247 -1.26 11.10 -20.30
N ALA A 248 -1.14 9.99 -19.57
CA ALA A 248 -2.25 9.27 -18.97
C ALA A 248 -2.48 9.57 -17.49
N VAL A 249 -1.50 10.19 -16.81
CA VAL A 249 -1.49 10.46 -15.36
C VAL A 249 -1.40 11.96 -15.12
#